data_AF-A0A381XZ73-F1
#
_entry.id   AF-A0A381XZ73-F1
#
_cell.length_a   1.000
_cell.length_b   1.000
_cell.length_c   1.000
_cell.angle_alpha   90.00
_cell.angle_beta   90.00
_cell.angle_gamma   90.00
#
_symmetry.space_group_name_H-M   'P 1'
#
loop_
_entity.id
_entity.type
_entity.pdbx_description
1 polymer ?
#
loop_
_entity_poly.entity_id
_entity_poly.type
_entity_poly.pdbx_seq_one_letter_code
_entity_poly.pdbx_strand_id
1 'polypeptide(L)'
;MASQELLRMLPSVDRILSSEACQPLVTRYGHTRCTSEIRHVLEAVRSEITQAKVTTAPGLEELVERVDGRLRQSENNSFVSVLNLTGTVLHTNLGRACLPETALKAIVEVARGASNLEFDIAQGKRGDR
;
A
#
# COMPACT_ATOMS: atom_id res chain seq x y z
N MET A 1 -18.46 -27.27 -15.56
CA MET A 1 -19.58 -26.75 -14.75
C MET A 1 -19.12 -26.32 -13.36
N ALA A 2 -18.41 -27.18 -12.59
CA ALA A 2 -17.91 -26.82 -11.24
C ALA A 2 -17.08 -25.52 -11.16
N SER A 3 -16.13 -25.30 -12.08
CA SER A 3 -15.29 -24.08 -12.10
C SER A 3 -16.11 -22.79 -12.23
N GLN A 4 -17.24 -22.82 -12.95
CA GLN A 4 -18.10 -21.64 -13.15
C GLN A 4 -18.95 -21.30 -11.92
N GLU A 5 -19.32 -22.30 -11.13
CA GLU A 5 -19.99 -22.09 -9.83
C GLU A 5 -19.02 -21.49 -8.82
N LEU A 6 -17.80 -22.02 -8.74
CA LEU A 6 -16.75 -21.49 -7.87
C LEU A 6 -16.43 -20.01 -8.18
N LEU A 7 -16.37 -19.63 -9.45
CA LEU A 7 -16.16 -18.23 -9.86
C LEU A 7 -17.30 -17.30 -9.42
N ARG A 8 -18.55 -17.79 -9.43
CA ARG A 8 -19.73 -17.02 -8.98
C ARG A 8 -19.78 -16.83 -7.46
N MET A 9 -19.13 -17.71 -6.70
CA MET A 9 -19.06 -17.62 -5.24
C MET A 9 -18.08 -16.56 -4.75
N LEU A 10 -17.19 -16.06 -5.61
CA LEU A 10 -16.22 -15.04 -5.21
C LEU A 10 -16.91 -13.72 -4.85
N PRO A 11 -16.60 -13.13 -3.68
CA PRO A 11 -17.13 -11.84 -3.29
C PRO A 11 -16.59 -10.70 -4.17
N SER A 12 -17.34 -9.61 -4.24
CA SER A 12 -16.87 -8.37 -4.88
C SER A 12 -15.74 -7.74 -4.07
N VAL A 13 -14.93 -6.91 -4.74
CA VAL A 13 -13.88 -6.11 -4.08
C VAL A 13 -14.47 -5.26 -2.96
N ASP A 14 -15.62 -4.63 -3.23
CA ASP A 14 -16.34 -3.79 -2.28
C ASP A 14 -16.78 -4.58 -1.03
N ARG A 15 -17.34 -5.78 -1.22
CA ARG A 15 -17.72 -6.65 -0.10
C ARG A 15 -16.54 -7.05 0.77
N ILE A 16 -15.36 -7.27 0.18
CA ILE A 16 -14.14 -7.55 0.94
C ILE A 16 -13.69 -6.29 1.69
N LEU A 17 -13.64 -5.13 1.03
CA LEU A 17 -13.24 -3.86 1.64
C LEU A 17 -14.13 -3.46 2.81
N SER A 18 -15.44 -3.67 2.70
CA SER A 18 -16.40 -3.36 3.76
C SER A 18 -16.41 -4.38 4.91
N SER A 19 -15.72 -5.51 4.79
CA SER A 19 -15.71 -6.52 5.84
C SER A 19 -14.96 -6.06 7.10
N GLU A 20 -15.43 -6.50 8.27
CA GLU A 20 -14.78 -6.19 9.56
C GLU A 20 -13.31 -6.66 9.59
N ALA A 21 -13.02 -7.82 8.98
CA ALA A 21 -11.67 -8.36 8.88
C ALA A 21 -10.73 -7.47 8.04
N CYS A 22 -11.26 -6.73 7.05
CA CYS A 22 -10.46 -5.88 6.17
C CYS A 22 -10.28 -4.44 6.72
N GLN A 23 -11.13 -3.97 7.63
CA GLN A 23 -11.04 -2.60 8.17
C GLN A 23 -9.68 -2.26 8.83
N PRO A 24 -9.05 -3.16 9.61
CA PRO A 24 -7.71 -2.92 10.14
C PRO A 24 -6.66 -2.73 9.04
N LEU A 25 -6.78 -3.48 7.94
CA LEU A 25 -5.87 -3.35 6.79
C LEU A 25 -6.06 -2.00 6.10
N VAL A 26 -7.31 -1.57 5.87
CA VAL A 26 -7.60 -0.27 5.25
C VAL A 26 -7.08 0.88 6.10
N THR A 27 -7.23 0.78 7.43
CA THR A 27 -6.70 1.78 8.37
C THR A 27 -5.18 1.88 8.33
N ARG A 28 -4.48 0.74 8.22
CA ARG A 28 -3.00 0.69 8.21
C ARG A 28 -2.40 1.08 6.86
N TYR A 29 -2.95 0.56 5.76
CA TYR A 29 -2.34 0.60 4.44
C TYR A 29 -2.98 1.63 3.49
N GLY A 30 -4.15 2.14 3.87
CA GLY A 30 -4.94 3.05 3.04
C GLY A 30 -5.80 2.33 2.00
N HIS A 31 -6.92 2.96 1.67
CA HIS A 31 -7.96 2.40 0.80
C HIS A 31 -7.43 1.99 -0.59
N THR A 32 -6.64 2.85 -1.24
CA THR A 32 -6.12 2.60 -2.58
C THR A 32 -5.25 1.34 -2.64
N ARG A 33 -4.37 1.17 -1.64
CA ARG A 33 -3.45 0.03 -1.59
C ARG A 33 -4.20 -1.27 -1.31
N CYS A 34 -5.11 -1.28 -0.34
CA CYS A 34 -5.97 -2.45 -0.07
C CYS A 34 -6.80 -2.83 -1.30
N THR A 35 -7.39 -1.86 -1.99
CA THR A 35 -8.17 -2.10 -3.21
C THR A 35 -7.33 -2.79 -4.30
N SER A 36 -6.08 -2.35 -4.49
CA SER A 36 -5.17 -2.95 -5.46
C SER A 36 -4.83 -4.40 -5.11
N GLU A 37 -4.46 -4.67 -3.85
CA GLU A 37 -4.10 -6.03 -3.42
C GLU A 37 -5.28 -6.99 -3.44
N ILE A 38 -6.49 -6.54 -3.09
CA ILE A 38 -7.71 -7.35 -3.20
C ILE A 38 -7.95 -7.77 -4.66
N ARG A 39 -7.77 -6.86 -5.62
CA ARG A 39 -7.89 -7.20 -7.05
C ARG A 39 -6.86 -8.24 -7.47
N HIS A 40 -5.61 -8.12 -7.01
CA HIS A 40 -4.58 -9.11 -7.29
C HIS A 40 -4.89 -10.48 -6.70
N VAL A 41 -5.37 -10.54 -5.45
CA VAL A 41 -5.76 -11.82 -4.81
C VAL A 41 -6.93 -12.46 -5.55
N LEU A 42 -7.97 -11.69 -5.88
CA LEU A 42 -9.11 -12.23 -6.63
C LEU A 42 -8.69 -12.74 -8.01
N GLU A 43 -7.78 -12.04 -8.70
CA GLU A 43 -7.28 -12.50 -9.99
C GLU A 43 -6.46 -13.79 -9.89
N ALA A 44 -5.62 -13.91 -8.86
CA ALA A 44 -4.91 -15.15 -8.57
C ALA A 44 -5.88 -16.31 -8.32
N VAL A 45 -6.92 -16.10 -7.50
CA VAL A 45 -7.94 -17.11 -7.20
C VAL A 45 -8.72 -17.51 -8.46
N ARG A 46 -9.07 -16.56 -9.34
CA ARG A 46 -9.71 -16.88 -10.64
C ARG A 46 -8.81 -17.76 -11.50
N SER A 47 -7.51 -17.47 -11.53
CA SER A 47 -6.52 -18.29 -12.24
C SER A 47 -6.42 -19.70 -11.65
N GLU A 48 -6.41 -19.83 -10.32
CA GLU A 48 -6.39 -21.13 -9.64
C GLU A 48 -7.65 -21.98 -9.96
N ILE A 49 -8.84 -21.35 -9.98
CA ILE A 49 -10.12 -22.01 -10.29
C ILE A 49 -10.18 -22.44 -11.78
N THR A 50 -9.68 -21.63 -12.70
CA THR A 50 -9.66 -21.96 -14.14
C THR A 50 -8.64 -23.06 -14.45
N GLN A 51 -7.55 -23.14 -13.70
CA GLN A 51 -6.55 -24.21 -13.78
C GLN A 51 -6.94 -25.48 -13.00
N ALA A 52 -8.14 -25.54 -12.42
CA ALA A 52 -8.62 -26.65 -11.58
C ALA A 52 -7.69 -27.01 -10.40
N LYS A 53 -6.94 -26.02 -9.88
CA LYS A 53 -6.05 -26.18 -8.72
C LYS A 53 -6.81 -26.18 -7.38
N VAL A 54 -8.05 -25.68 -7.38
CA VAL A 54 -8.89 -25.58 -6.19
C VAL A 54 -10.24 -26.22 -6.47
N THR A 55 -10.72 -27.00 -5.49
CA THR A 55 -12.03 -27.66 -5.54
C THR A 55 -13.10 -26.88 -4.78
N THR A 56 -12.72 -25.87 -4.00
CA THR A 56 -13.60 -25.06 -3.16
C THR A 56 -13.23 -23.57 -3.29
N ALA A 57 -14.22 -22.69 -3.33
CA ALA A 57 -13.98 -21.25 -3.38
C ALA A 57 -13.54 -20.77 -1.99
N PRO A 58 -12.48 -19.94 -1.90
CA PRO A 58 -12.00 -19.44 -0.61
C PRO A 58 -13.05 -18.57 0.06
N GLY A 59 -13.12 -18.69 1.39
CA GLY A 59 -13.99 -17.86 2.23
C GLY A 59 -13.53 -16.39 2.26
N LEU A 60 -14.38 -15.52 2.80
CA LEU A 60 -14.04 -14.09 2.91
C LEU A 60 -12.83 -13.86 3.82
N GLU A 61 -12.76 -14.57 4.94
CA GLU A 61 -11.66 -14.50 5.90
C GLU A 61 -10.34 -14.97 5.27
N GLU A 62 -10.37 -16.06 4.50
CA GLU A 62 -9.19 -16.57 3.79
C GLU A 62 -8.70 -15.58 2.73
N LEU A 63 -9.62 -14.94 2.00
CA LEU A 63 -9.27 -13.90 1.03
C LEU A 63 -8.60 -12.71 1.73
N VAL A 64 -9.12 -12.27 2.88
CA VAL A 64 -8.53 -11.18 3.67
C VAL A 64 -7.14 -11.57 4.20
N GLU A 65 -6.95 -12.81 4.64
CA GLU A 65 -5.64 -13.31 5.09
C GLU A 65 -4.62 -13.33 3.96
N ARG A 66 -5.01 -13.78 2.75
CA ARG A 66 -4.16 -13.71 1.56
C ARG A 66 -3.79 -12.26 1.21
N VAL A 67 -4.73 -11.32 1.36
CA VAL A 67 -4.48 -9.88 1.16
C VAL A 67 -3.50 -9.34 2.20
N ASP A 68 -3.67 -9.64 3.49
CA ASP A 68 -2.74 -9.22 4.55
C ASP A 68 -1.33 -9.78 4.30
N GLY A 69 -1.20 -11.05 3.92
CA GLY A 69 0.08 -11.66 3.58
C GLY A 69 0.82 -10.92 2.46
N ARG A 70 0.11 -10.52 1.40
CA ARG A 70 0.69 -9.72 0.31
C ARG A 70 1.03 -8.30 0.75
N LEU A 71 0.17 -7.66 1.53
CA LEU A 71 0.43 -6.32 2.08
C LEU A 71 1.70 -6.33 2.94
N ARG A 72 1.87 -7.31 3.81
CA ARG A 72 3.09 -7.51 4.61
C ARG A 72 4.31 -7.83 3.75
N GLN A 73 4.18 -8.65 2.72
CA GLN A 73 5.30 -8.94 1.82
C GLN A 73 5.76 -7.68 1.07
N SER A 74 4.82 -6.83 0.67
CA SER A 74 5.10 -5.53 0.06
C SER A 74 5.53 -4.45 1.07
N GLU A 75 5.37 -4.66 2.38
CA GLU A 75 5.98 -3.84 3.44
C GLU A 75 7.47 -4.09 3.61
N ASN A 76 8.03 -5.17 3.04
CA ASN A 76 9.48 -5.32 2.97
C ASN A 76 10.03 -4.23 2.04
N ASN A 77 10.15 -3.05 2.62
CA ASN A 77 10.56 -1.82 1.98
C ASN A 77 11.98 -2.05 1.50
N SER A 78 12.26 -1.77 0.22
CA SER A 78 13.64 -1.76 -0.27
C SER A 78 14.52 -0.76 0.50
N PHE A 79 13.89 0.20 1.18
CA PHE A 79 14.53 1.17 2.06
C PHE A 79 14.29 0.83 3.53
N VAL A 80 15.35 0.41 4.19
CA VAL A 80 15.41 0.20 5.64
C VAL A 80 16.43 1.15 6.25
N SER A 81 16.24 1.51 7.52
CA SER A 81 17.27 2.25 8.26
C SER A 81 18.50 1.37 8.48
N VAL A 82 19.68 1.95 8.37
CA VAL A 82 20.96 1.24 8.56
C VAL A 82 21.86 2.02 9.50
N LEU A 83 22.73 1.30 10.23
CA LEU A 83 23.83 1.90 10.97
C LEU A 83 25.04 2.05 10.07
N ASN A 84 25.48 3.28 9.82
CA ASN A 84 26.67 3.55 9.03
C ASN A 84 27.95 3.30 9.88
N LEU A 85 28.58 2.14 9.68
CA LEU A 85 29.83 1.75 10.32
C LEU A 85 31.07 1.96 9.42
N THR A 86 30.93 2.62 8.28
CA THR A 86 32.02 2.81 7.30
C THR A 86 32.98 3.94 7.66
N GLY A 87 32.60 4.81 8.61
CA GLY A 87 33.32 6.05 8.91
C GLY A 87 33.13 7.18 7.88
N THR A 88 32.39 6.94 6.79
CA THR A 88 32.12 7.97 5.76
C THR A 88 30.91 8.82 6.15
N VAL A 89 31.11 10.12 6.37
CA VAL A 89 30.03 11.05 6.78
C VAL A 89 29.02 11.29 5.66
N LEU A 90 29.47 11.60 4.43
CA LEU A 90 28.60 11.80 3.27
C LEU A 90 28.58 10.55 2.38
N HIS A 91 27.84 9.53 2.82
CA HIS A 91 27.80 8.25 2.13
C HIS A 91 26.77 8.27 0.98
N THR A 92 27.23 8.32 -0.27
CA THR A 92 26.36 8.46 -1.46
C THR A 92 25.33 7.34 -1.60
N ASN A 93 25.69 6.11 -1.27
CA ASN A 93 24.78 4.97 -1.34
C ASN A 93 23.81 4.86 -0.14
N LEU A 94 24.04 5.60 0.95
CA LEU A 94 23.22 5.56 2.18
C LEU A 94 22.46 6.87 2.42
N GLY A 95 22.27 7.68 1.38
CA GLY A 95 21.45 8.90 1.49
C GLY A 95 22.21 10.17 1.87
N ARG A 96 23.54 10.19 1.78
CA ARG A 96 24.41 11.37 2.00
C ARG A 96 24.27 11.95 3.42
N ALA A 97 23.77 13.18 3.54
CA ALA A 97 23.69 13.89 4.80
C ALA A 97 22.37 13.57 5.52
N CYS A 98 22.46 13.24 6.81
CA CYS A 98 21.29 13.12 7.65
C CYS A 98 20.61 14.49 7.81
N LEU A 99 19.27 14.51 7.75
CA LEU A 99 18.49 15.71 8.04
C LEU A 99 18.41 15.94 9.56
N PRO A 100 18.57 17.19 10.03
CA PRO A 100 18.28 17.50 11.43
C PRO A 100 16.78 17.39 11.72
N GLU A 101 16.43 17.14 12.99
CA GLU A 101 15.05 17.04 13.47
C GLU A 101 14.17 18.23 13.07
N THR A 102 14.73 19.44 13.06
CA THR A 102 14.03 20.67 12.66
C THR A 102 13.59 20.63 11.20
N ALA A 103 14.45 20.12 10.30
CA ALA A 103 14.12 19.98 8.89
C ALA A 103 13.06 18.88 8.68
N LEU A 104 13.18 17.75 9.39
CA LEU A 104 12.21 16.66 9.33
C LEU A 104 10.81 17.12 9.76
N LYS A 105 10.71 17.90 10.86
CA LYS A 105 9.43 18.46 11.33
C LYS A 105 8.77 19.34 10.27
N ALA A 106 9.53 20.26 9.65
CA ALA A 106 9.01 21.13 8.60
C ALA A 106 8.51 20.33 7.38
N ILE A 107 9.25 19.28 6.97
CA ILE A 107 8.83 18.38 5.89
C ILE A 107 7.51 17.70 6.24
N VAL A 108 7.38 17.13 7.44
CA VAL A 108 6.16 16.45 7.89
C VAL A 108 4.96 17.40 7.92
N GLU A 109 5.15 18.64 8.39
CA GLU A 109 4.10 19.65 8.44
C GLU A 109 3.57 19.99 7.04
N VAL A 110 4.48 20.28 6.10
CA VAL A 110 4.12 20.63 4.72
C VAL A 110 3.52 19.44 3.96
N ALA A 111 4.04 18.23 4.17
CA ALA A 111 3.62 17.03 3.43
C ALA A 111 2.25 16.47 3.86
N ARG A 112 1.75 16.85 5.05
CA ARG A 112 0.45 16.38 5.56
C ARG A 112 -0.76 16.96 4.83
N GLY A 113 -0.59 18.05 4.09
CA GLY A 113 -1.71 18.75 3.47
C GLY A 113 -1.33 19.55 2.22
N ALA A 114 -2.27 20.36 1.74
CA ALA A 114 -2.00 21.31 0.68
C ALA A 114 -1.00 22.37 1.17
N SER A 115 -0.06 22.73 0.30
CA SER A 115 0.92 23.77 0.56
C SER A 115 0.90 24.81 -0.56
N ASN A 116 1.53 25.95 -0.31
CA ASN A 116 1.67 27.02 -1.28
C ASN A 116 2.78 26.75 -2.32
N LEU A 117 3.05 25.47 -2.63
CA LEU A 117 4.17 25.00 -3.45
C LEU A 117 4.30 25.74 -4.79
N GLU A 118 3.17 26.04 -5.44
CA GLU A 118 3.12 26.84 -6.67
C GLU A 118 2.12 28.00 -6.54
N PHE A 119 1.83 28.48 -5.32
CA PHE A 119 0.83 29.51 -5.08
C PHE A 119 1.41 30.69 -4.31
N ASP A 120 1.35 31.88 -4.90
CA ASP A 120 1.71 33.12 -4.22
C ASP A 120 0.54 33.56 -3.34
N ILE A 121 0.72 33.44 -2.02
CA ILE A 121 -0.29 33.80 -1.02
C ILE A 121 -0.57 35.30 -1.02
N ALA A 122 0.42 36.15 -1.32
CA ALA A 122 0.27 37.59 -1.33
C ALA A 122 -0.51 38.06 -2.58
N GLN A 123 -0.29 37.42 -3.72
CA GLN A 123 -0.94 37.79 -4.99
C GLN A 123 -2.21 36.97 -5.29
N GLY A 124 -2.49 35.92 -4.53
CA GLY A 124 -3.69 35.09 -4.70
C GLY A 124 -3.73 34.34 -6.03
N LYS A 125 -2.57 34.05 -6.62
CA LYS A 125 -2.46 33.40 -7.94
C LYS A 125 -1.31 32.39 -7.96
N ARG A 126 -1.25 31.58 -9.02
CA ARG A 126 -0.13 30.67 -9.24
C ARG A 126 1.20 31.44 -9.33
N GLY A 127 2.21 31.02 -8.57
CA GLY A 127 3.56 31.57 -8.62
C GLY A 127 4.42 30.88 -9.69
N ASP A 128 5.47 31.55 -10.15
CA ASP A 128 6.52 30.92 -10.97
C ASP A 128 7.50 30.15 -10.06
N ARG A 129 7.98 29.00 -10.54
CA ARG A 129 8.88 28.09 -9.81
C ARG A 129 10.25 28.69 -9.53
#